data_AF-A0A8S9QK34-F1
#
_entry.id   AF-A0A8S9QK34-F1
#
_cell.length_a   1.000
_cell.length_b   1.000
_cell.length_c   1.000
_cell.angle_alpha   90.00
_cell.angle_beta   90.00
_cell.angle_gamma   90.00
#
_symmetry.space_group_name_H-M   'P 1'
#
loop_
_entity.id
_entity.type
_entity.pdbx_description
1 polymer ?
#
loop_
_entity_poly.entity_id
_entity_poly.type
_entity_poly.pdbx_seq_one_letter_code
_entity_poly.pdbx_strand_id
1 'polypeptide(L)'
;MLCLPLPSVAVPSGELEIAISVLRVRGRALFANAITTSDILFDLLSAESLTLLVPTDAMLFDLDMRYSLPMYISTLRLHALPLRLTIFELRSLSNASSVPTFLPSHSLLLTKPSSSDSVYLDGVEVYLPGLFYDQHIAVHGLANILPLSRSRWNDIENRAFALPPMVDSPSFSPSYSPSYSPSPRSTWWISPSPEDYIEFFGRTPAEPPRIGEVPVSQPPLEEDLIVDDGDSWTTGF
;
A
#
# COMPACT_ATOMS: atom_id res chain seq x y z
N MET A 1 -21.09 35.24 18.55
CA MET A 1 -20.29 34.13 19.09
C MET A 1 -20.25 33.03 18.04
N LEU A 2 -19.27 33.11 17.13
CA LEU A 2 -19.03 32.09 16.11
C LEU A 2 -18.12 31.05 16.75
N CYS A 3 -18.69 29.91 17.13
CA CYS A 3 -17.90 28.75 17.54
C CYS A 3 -17.36 28.14 16.25
N LEU A 4 -16.09 28.36 15.95
CA LEU A 4 -15.41 27.60 14.90
C LEU A 4 -15.31 26.15 15.39
N PRO A 5 -15.70 25.14 14.59
CA PRO A 5 -15.50 23.75 14.97
C PRO A 5 -14.02 23.56 15.26
N LEU A 6 -13.71 22.89 16.37
CA LEU A 6 -12.36 22.45 16.71
C LEU A 6 -11.73 21.77 15.48
N PRO A 7 -10.40 21.87 15.28
CA PRO A 7 -9.75 21.12 14.22
C PRO A 7 -10.11 19.65 14.42
N SER A 8 -10.93 19.16 13.48
CA SER A 8 -11.15 17.76 13.20
C SER A 8 -9.79 17.07 13.27
N VAL A 9 -9.57 16.28 14.32
CA VAL A 9 -8.27 15.64 14.56
C VAL A 9 -8.17 14.54 13.52
N ALA A 10 -7.48 14.86 12.43
CA ALA A 10 -7.12 13.88 11.42
C ALA A 10 -6.29 12.76 12.06
N VAL A 11 -6.34 11.56 11.47
CA VAL A 11 -5.59 10.39 11.95
C VAL A 11 -4.10 10.78 12.13
N PRO A 12 -3.54 10.62 13.35
CA PRO A 12 -2.13 10.90 13.57
C PRO A 12 -1.25 10.03 12.67
N SER A 13 -0.30 10.63 11.96
CA SER A 13 0.60 9.89 11.06
C SER A 13 1.34 8.75 11.78
N GLY A 14 1.76 8.96 13.03
CA GLY A 14 2.40 7.93 13.84
C GLY A 14 1.51 6.70 14.09
N GLU A 15 0.21 6.90 14.29
CA GLU A 15 -0.74 5.78 14.47
C GLU A 15 -0.88 4.96 13.17
N LEU A 16 -0.95 5.64 12.02
CA LEU A 16 -0.99 4.98 10.72
C LEU A 16 0.30 4.19 10.42
N GLU A 17 1.48 4.75 10.72
CA GLU A 17 2.77 4.05 10.53
C GLU A 17 2.88 2.79 11.40
N ILE A 18 2.36 2.82 12.63
CA ILE A 18 2.28 1.63 13.49
C ILE A 18 1.35 0.60 12.87
N ALA A 19 0.16 1.00 12.41
CA ALA A 19 -0.78 0.10 11.74
C ALA A 19 -0.14 -0.55 10.49
N ILE A 20 0.54 0.23 9.65
CA ILE A 20 1.29 -0.25 8.47
C ILE A 20 2.37 -1.26 8.86
N SER A 21 3.10 -1.00 9.95
CA SER A 21 4.13 -1.91 10.46
C SER A 21 3.53 -3.23 10.93
N VAL A 22 2.39 -3.19 11.64
CA VAL A 22 1.66 -4.39 12.07
C VAL A 22 1.19 -5.20 10.87
N LEU A 23 0.67 -4.55 9.82
CA LEU A 23 0.26 -5.23 8.58
C LEU A 23 1.41 -6.01 7.95
N ARG A 24 2.60 -5.41 7.84
CA ARG A 24 3.80 -6.09 7.32
C ARG A 24 4.16 -7.32 8.15
N VAL A 25 4.18 -7.21 9.48
CA VAL A 25 4.52 -8.32 10.40
C VAL A 25 3.47 -9.43 10.38
N ARG A 26 2.21 -9.12 10.06
CA ARG A 26 1.09 -10.07 10.00
C ARG A 26 0.88 -10.70 8.60
N GLY A 27 1.83 -10.55 7.68
CA GLY A 27 1.73 -11.12 6.33
C GLY A 27 0.66 -10.44 5.48
N ARG A 28 0.54 -9.12 5.61
CA ARG A 28 -0.31 -8.22 4.83
C ARG A 28 0.54 -7.10 4.20
N ALA A 29 1.73 -7.48 3.73
CA ALA A 29 2.74 -6.53 3.29
C ALA A 29 2.33 -5.85 1.97
N LEU A 30 1.59 -6.52 1.10
CA LEU A 30 1.14 -5.92 -0.16
C LEU A 30 0.11 -4.81 0.08
N PHE A 31 -0.82 -4.99 1.03
CA PHE A 31 -1.76 -3.93 1.38
C PHE A 31 -1.06 -2.73 2.01
N ALA A 32 -0.12 -3.00 2.93
CA ALA A 32 0.71 -1.98 3.55
C ALA A 32 1.50 -1.17 2.51
N ASN A 33 2.15 -1.86 1.57
CA ASN A 33 2.91 -1.21 0.50
C ASN A 33 1.99 -0.40 -0.42
N ALA A 34 0.86 -0.97 -0.82
CA ALA A 34 -0.13 -0.30 -1.67
C ALA A 34 -0.62 1.01 -1.05
N ILE A 35 -0.85 1.04 0.27
CA ILE A 35 -1.15 2.28 0.98
C ILE A 35 0.01 3.26 0.83
N THR A 36 1.23 2.85 1.19
CA THR A 36 2.40 3.77 1.20
C THR A 36 2.82 4.28 -0.18
N THR A 37 2.51 3.56 -1.25
CA THR A 37 2.96 3.89 -2.62
C THR A 37 1.87 4.49 -3.50
N SER A 38 0.66 4.69 -3.00
CA SER A 38 -0.45 5.24 -3.78
C SER A 38 -1.12 6.44 -3.12
N ASP A 39 -1.97 7.12 -3.89
CA ASP A 39 -2.69 8.32 -3.47
C ASP A 39 -3.72 8.07 -2.37
N ILE A 40 -4.10 6.81 -2.10
CA ILE A 40 -4.97 6.45 -0.97
C ILE A 40 -4.40 6.91 0.37
N LEU A 41 -3.07 7.00 0.51
CA LEU A 41 -2.43 7.49 1.74
C LEU A 41 -2.97 8.87 2.16
N PHE A 42 -3.18 9.76 1.19
CA PHE A 42 -3.69 11.11 1.46
C PHE A 42 -5.16 11.07 1.91
N ASP A 43 -5.96 10.16 1.34
CA ASP A 43 -7.34 9.94 1.76
C ASP A 43 -7.40 9.46 3.22
N LEU A 44 -6.54 8.51 3.60
CA LEU A 44 -6.46 7.96 4.97
C LEU A 44 -5.98 9.00 5.99
N LEU A 45 -4.95 9.78 5.64
CA LEU A 45 -4.40 10.83 6.51
C LEU A 45 -5.33 12.02 6.67
N SER A 46 -6.29 12.21 5.77
CA SER A 46 -7.27 13.31 5.85
C SER A 46 -8.52 12.97 6.66
N ALA A 47 -8.71 11.71 7.04
CA ALA A 47 -9.86 11.27 7.79
C ALA A 47 -9.69 11.46 9.30
N GLU A 48 -10.79 11.64 10.03
CA GLU A 48 -10.79 11.70 11.50
C GLU A 48 -10.54 10.33 12.13
N SER A 49 -11.09 9.30 11.49
CA SER A 49 -11.02 7.93 11.95
C SER A 49 -11.25 7.00 10.77
N LEU A 50 -10.70 5.80 10.82
CA LEU A 50 -10.82 4.86 9.71
C LEU A 50 -10.81 3.41 10.14
N THR A 51 -11.37 2.56 9.28
CA THR A 51 -11.24 1.11 9.37
C THR A 51 -10.61 0.58 8.09
N LEU A 52 -9.54 -0.21 8.23
CA LEU A 52 -8.93 -0.94 7.12
C LEU A 52 -9.45 -2.37 7.09
N LEU A 53 -10.04 -2.76 5.96
CA LEU A 53 -10.51 -4.10 5.67
C LEU A 53 -9.48 -4.78 4.78
N VAL A 54 -8.68 -5.67 5.35
CA VAL A 54 -7.40 -6.07 4.77
C VAL A 54 -7.51 -7.44 4.12
N PRO A 55 -7.43 -7.54 2.79
CA PRO A 55 -7.34 -8.82 2.10
C PRO A 55 -5.97 -9.48 2.32
N THR A 56 -5.84 -10.75 1.98
CA THR A 56 -4.53 -11.43 2.01
C THR A 56 -3.60 -10.94 0.90
N ASP A 57 -2.28 -11.12 1.07
CA ASP A 57 -1.31 -10.75 0.02
C ASP A 57 -1.57 -11.52 -1.29
N ALA A 58 -1.94 -12.81 -1.22
CA ALA A 58 -2.30 -13.59 -2.42
C ALA A 58 -3.49 -12.96 -3.18
N MET A 59 -4.52 -12.51 -2.45
CA MET A 59 -5.69 -11.87 -3.03
C MET A 59 -5.36 -10.53 -3.72
N LEU A 60 -4.46 -9.73 -3.15
CA LEU A 60 -4.00 -8.48 -3.77
C LEU A 60 -3.11 -8.73 -4.97
N PHE A 61 -2.25 -9.74 -4.91
CA PHE A 61 -1.45 -10.14 -6.06
C PHE A 61 -2.34 -10.54 -7.24
N ASP A 62 -3.37 -11.37 -7.00
CA ASP A 62 -4.34 -11.75 -8.02
C ASP A 62 -5.15 -10.55 -8.54
N LEU A 63 -5.40 -9.54 -7.69
CA LEU A 63 -6.07 -8.31 -8.09
C LEU A 63 -5.20 -7.49 -9.06
N ASP A 64 -3.93 -7.29 -8.71
CA ASP A 64 -2.94 -6.55 -9.50
C ASP A 64 -2.69 -7.20 -10.87
N MET A 65 -2.70 -8.53 -10.94
CA MET A 65 -2.53 -9.25 -12.22
C MET A 65 -3.77 -9.22 -13.12
N ARG A 66 -4.96 -8.90 -12.58
CA ARG A 66 -6.23 -8.95 -13.33
C ARG A 66 -6.74 -7.60 -13.79
N TYR A 67 -6.36 -6.52 -13.10
CA TYR A 67 -6.99 -5.22 -13.28
C TYR A 67 -5.99 -4.10 -13.57
N SER A 68 -6.47 -3.05 -14.23
CA SER A 68 -5.69 -1.84 -14.47
C SER A 68 -5.39 -1.09 -13.17
N LEU A 69 -4.38 -0.22 -13.18
CA LEU A 69 -4.02 0.58 -12.00
C LEU A 69 -5.20 1.41 -11.44
N PRO A 70 -6.02 2.11 -12.23
CA PRO A 70 -7.19 2.83 -11.69
C PRO A 70 -8.15 1.90 -10.95
N MET A 71 -8.37 0.70 -11.47
CA MET A 71 -9.23 -0.31 -10.87
C MET A 71 -8.64 -0.88 -9.58
N TYR A 72 -7.33 -1.13 -9.57
CA TYR A 72 -6.60 -1.55 -8.38
C TYR A 72 -6.76 -0.51 -7.27
N ILE A 73 -6.47 0.76 -7.54
CA ILE A 73 -6.60 1.85 -6.56
C ILE A 73 -8.04 2.07 -6.10
N SER A 74 -9.03 2.04 -7.01
CA SER A 74 -10.44 2.12 -6.62
C SER A 74 -10.86 0.95 -5.71
N THR A 75 -10.30 -0.24 -5.93
CA THR A 75 -10.52 -1.39 -5.06
C THR A 75 -9.84 -1.19 -3.71
N LEU A 76 -8.64 -0.59 -3.63
CA LEU A 76 -8.04 -0.25 -2.34
C LEU A 76 -8.92 0.72 -1.54
N ARG A 77 -9.50 1.73 -2.19
CA ARG A 77 -10.43 2.69 -1.54
C ARG A 77 -11.70 2.03 -1.03
N LEU A 78 -12.16 0.95 -1.68
CA LEU A 78 -13.27 0.13 -1.22
C LEU A 78 -12.97 -0.60 0.10
N HIS A 79 -11.70 -0.95 0.31
CA HIS A 79 -11.19 -1.64 1.50
C HIS A 79 -10.87 -0.70 2.67
N ALA A 80 -11.20 0.59 2.55
CA ALA A 80 -11.04 1.55 3.63
C ALA A 80 -12.39 2.23 3.92
N LEU A 81 -12.72 2.35 5.21
CA LEU A 81 -13.94 2.99 5.69
C LEU A 81 -13.59 4.29 6.41
N PRO A 82 -14.30 5.42 6.18
CA PRO A 82 -14.05 6.70 6.86
C PRO A 82 -14.69 6.75 8.27
N LEU A 83 -14.74 5.60 8.94
CA LEU A 83 -15.29 5.39 10.27
C LEU A 83 -14.42 4.35 10.97
N ARG A 84 -14.02 4.60 12.21
CA ARG A 84 -13.42 3.56 13.06
C ARG A 84 -14.50 2.64 13.62
N LEU A 85 -14.46 1.38 13.22
CA LEU A 85 -15.43 0.35 13.59
C LEU A 85 -14.67 -0.88 14.06
N THR A 86 -14.67 -1.12 15.37
CA THR A 86 -14.24 -2.39 15.96
C THR A 86 -15.21 -3.51 15.59
N ILE A 87 -14.82 -4.76 15.86
CA ILE A 87 -15.69 -5.92 15.59
C ILE A 87 -16.97 -5.87 16.43
N PHE A 88 -16.92 -5.30 17.63
CA PHE A 88 -18.09 -5.11 18.49
C PHE A 88 -19.03 -4.07 17.90
N GLU A 89 -18.50 -2.95 17.40
CA GLU A 89 -19.29 -1.90 16.74
C GLU A 89 -19.92 -2.44 15.45
N LEU A 90 -19.15 -3.15 14.61
CA LEU A 90 -19.68 -3.82 13.41
C LEU A 90 -20.84 -4.77 13.73
N ARG A 91 -20.73 -5.56 14.81
CA ARG A 91 -21.80 -6.46 15.24
C ARG A 91 -23.03 -5.72 15.77
N SER A 92 -22.82 -4.56 16.38
CA SER A 92 -23.89 -3.72 16.94
C SER A 92 -24.75 -3.01 15.89
N LEU A 93 -24.20 -2.76 14.69
CA LEU A 93 -24.95 -2.17 13.58
C LEU A 93 -26.16 -3.01 13.21
N SER A 94 -27.24 -2.41 12.69
CA SER A 94 -28.40 -3.18 12.25
C SER A 94 -28.05 -4.07 11.05
N ASN A 95 -28.73 -5.21 10.91
CA ASN A 95 -28.58 -6.03 9.71
C ASN A 95 -29.04 -5.24 8.47
N ALA A 96 -28.38 -5.43 7.33
CA ALA A 96 -28.57 -4.64 6.11
C ALA A 96 -28.21 -3.15 6.24
N SER A 97 -27.32 -2.79 7.18
CA SER A 97 -26.75 -1.44 7.24
C SER A 97 -25.87 -1.15 6.03
N SER A 98 -25.91 0.09 5.56
CA SER A 98 -24.98 0.62 4.55
C SER A 98 -23.80 1.29 5.26
N VAL A 99 -22.58 0.83 4.96
CA VAL A 99 -21.34 1.32 5.56
C VAL A 99 -20.53 2.07 4.51
N PRO A 100 -20.22 3.37 4.69
CA PRO A 100 -19.51 4.15 3.68
C PRO A 100 -18.06 3.68 3.50
N THR A 101 -17.50 3.94 2.32
CA THR A 101 -16.09 3.66 1.98
C THR A 101 -15.39 4.91 1.47
N PHE A 102 -14.05 4.89 1.35
CA PHE A 102 -13.32 5.96 0.67
C PHE A 102 -13.51 5.95 -0.86
N LEU A 103 -14.14 4.91 -1.43
CA LEU A 103 -14.53 4.93 -2.82
C LEU A 103 -15.79 5.80 -2.98
N PRO A 104 -15.75 6.92 -3.74
CA PRO A 104 -16.85 7.87 -3.79
C PRO A 104 -18.17 7.25 -4.26
N SER A 105 -19.25 7.55 -3.55
CA SER A 105 -20.60 7.02 -3.81
C SER A 105 -20.63 5.48 -3.85
N HIS A 106 -19.88 4.85 -2.94
CA HIS A 106 -19.92 3.42 -2.73
C HIS A 106 -19.94 3.10 -1.23
N SER A 107 -20.84 2.20 -0.85
CA SER A 107 -21.04 1.74 0.51
C SER A 107 -21.18 0.22 0.53
N LEU A 108 -20.61 -0.42 1.54
CA LEU A 108 -20.73 -1.86 1.74
C LEU A 108 -22.04 -2.19 2.45
N LEU A 109 -22.70 -3.25 2.02
CA LEU A 109 -23.85 -3.81 2.71
C LEU A 109 -23.37 -4.74 3.82
N LEU A 110 -23.67 -4.39 5.07
CA LEU A 110 -23.43 -5.24 6.22
C LEU A 110 -24.51 -6.29 6.35
N THR A 111 -24.13 -7.56 6.36
CA THR A 111 -25.04 -8.68 6.59
C THR A 111 -24.58 -9.56 7.74
N LYS A 112 -25.54 -10.04 8.52
CA LYS A 112 -25.34 -10.91 9.69
C LYS A 112 -26.26 -12.12 9.59
N PRO A 113 -25.72 -13.35 9.48
CA PRO A 113 -26.52 -14.56 9.52
C PRO A 113 -27.15 -14.72 10.91
N SER A 114 -28.42 -15.14 10.98
CA SER A 114 -29.13 -15.30 12.27
C SER A 114 -28.53 -16.37 13.18
N SER A 115 -27.70 -17.26 12.65
CA SER A 115 -27.16 -18.43 13.35
C SER A 115 -25.71 -18.28 13.81
N SER A 116 -25.06 -17.12 13.60
CA SER A 116 -23.64 -16.93 13.87
C SER A 116 -23.28 -15.48 14.20
N ASP A 117 -22.19 -15.29 14.93
CA ASP A 117 -21.62 -13.95 15.21
C ASP A 117 -20.69 -13.42 14.09
N SER A 118 -20.72 -14.07 12.91
CA SER A 118 -19.98 -13.64 11.72
C SER A 118 -20.60 -12.37 11.13
N VAL A 119 -19.73 -11.48 10.66
CA VAL A 119 -20.10 -10.24 9.97
C VAL A 119 -19.60 -10.31 8.54
N TYR A 120 -20.46 -9.95 7.60
CA TYR A 120 -20.13 -9.90 6.19
C TYR A 120 -20.32 -8.48 5.67
N LEU A 121 -19.43 -8.04 4.78
CA LEU A 121 -19.49 -6.78 4.06
C LEU A 121 -19.53 -7.10 2.57
N ASP A 122 -20.63 -6.76 1.89
CA ASP A 122 -20.90 -7.17 0.51
C ASP A 122 -20.69 -8.68 0.25
N GLY A 123 -21.08 -9.49 1.24
CA GLY A 123 -20.97 -10.95 1.16
C GLY A 123 -19.56 -11.50 1.45
N VAL A 124 -18.58 -10.64 1.77
CA VAL A 124 -17.24 -11.05 2.20
C VAL A 124 -17.16 -11.08 3.71
N GLU A 125 -16.75 -12.22 4.28
CA GLU A 125 -16.61 -12.37 5.73
C GLU A 125 -15.45 -11.58 6.30
N VAL A 126 -15.69 -10.92 7.44
CA VAL A 126 -14.64 -10.39 8.31
C VAL A 126 -14.02 -11.55 9.09
N TYR A 127 -13.10 -12.27 8.45
CA TYR A 127 -12.54 -13.53 8.95
C TYR A 127 -11.53 -13.36 10.09
N LEU A 128 -10.74 -12.28 10.09
CA LEU A 128 -9.69 -12.06 11.08
C LEU A 128 -9.85 -10.69 11.74
N PRO A 129 -10.81 -10.51 12.67
CA PRO A 129 -11.07 -9.23 13.29
C PRO A 129 -9.93 -8.78 14.20
N GLY A 130 -9.68 -7.46 14.27
CA GLY A 130 -8.77 -6.88 15.26
C GLY A 130 -7.29 -7.17 15.02
N LEU A 131 -6.85 -7.09 13.76
CA LEU A 131 -5.43 -7.10 13.42
C LEU A 131 -4.67 -5.95 14.11
N PHE A 132 -5.35 -4.80 14.26
CA PHE A 132 -4.86 -3.62 14.96
C PHE A 132 -6.05 -2.79 15.44
N TYR A 133 -5.94 -2.23 16.64
CA TYR A 133 -6.85 -1.21 17.16
C TYR A 133 -6.06 -0.15 17.88
N ASP A 134 -6.37 1.10 17.61
CA ASP A 134 -5.92 2.24 18.38
C ASP A 134 -7.06 3.30 18.40
N GLN A 135 -6.78 4.54 18.78
CA GLN A 135 -7.79 5.58 19.00
C GLN A 135 -8.58 5.94 17.74
N HIS A 136 -7.93 6.03 16.59
CA HIS A 136 -8.52 6.48 15.32
C HIS A 136 -8.60 5.37 14.27
N ILE A 137 -7.79 4.31 14.41
CA ILE A 137 -7.69 3.23 13.42
C ILE A 137 -8.21 1.90 14.00
N ALA A 138 -9.03 1.21 13.20
CA ALA A 138 -9.34 -0.20 13.36
C ALA A 138 -8.91 -1.00 12.12
N VAL A 139 -8.46 -2.24 12.30
CA VAL A 139 -8.02 -3.09 11.20
C VAL A 139 -8.58 -4.50 11.35
N HIS A 140 -9.17 -5.01 10.28
CA HIS A 140 -9.74 -6.36 10.22
C HIS A 140 -9.29 -7.06 8.94
N GLY A 141 -8.98 -8.35 9.02
CA GLY A 141 -8.72 -9.18 7.86
C GLY A 141 -9.99 -9.72 7.22
N LEU A 142 -10.02 -9.77 5.89
CA LEU A 142 -11.13 -10.30 5.09
C LEU A 142 -10.84 -11.70 4.55
N ALA A 143 -11.92 -12.45 4.30
CA ALA A 143 -11.87 -13.75 3.63
C ALA A 143 -11.67 -13.65 2.11
N ASN A 144 -11.92 -12.50 1.49
CA ASN A 144 -11.76 -12.28 0.05
C ASN A 144 -11.60 -10.78 -0.28
N ILE A 145 -11.35 -10.43 -1.55
CA ILE A 145 -11.43 -9.05 -2.06
C ILE A 145 -12.91 -8.61 -2.09
N LEU A 146 -13.17 -7.40 -1.61
CA LEU A 146 -14.47 -6.75 -1.78
C LEU A 146 -14.82 -6.56 -3.26
N PRO A 147 -16.00 -7.01 -3.70
CA PRO A 147 -16.38 -6.94 -5.10
C PRO A 147 -16.76 -5.52 -5.49
N LEU A 148 -16.19 -5.03 -6.58
CA LEU A 148 -16.66 -3.82 -7.24
C LEU A 148 -17.58 -4.20 -8.41
N SER A 149 -18.70 -3.50 -8.62
CA SER A 149 -19.65 -3.86 -9.70
C SER A 149 -19.09 -3.53 -11.09
N ARG A 150 -19.40 -4.36 -12.10
CA ARG A 150 -18.91 -4.16 -13.48
C ARG A 150 -19.31 -2.81 -14.09
N SER A 151 -20.49 -2.28 -13.76
CA SER A 151 -20.90 -0.95 -14.21
C SER A 151 -19.95 0.13 -13.70
N ARG A 152 -19.55 0.04 -12.43
CA ARG A 152 -18.56 0.95 -11.86
C ARG A 152 -17.19 0.81 -12.50
N TRP A 153 -16.83 -0.38 -12.96
CA TRP A 153 -15.55 -0.58 -13.63
C TRP A 153 -15.47 0.25 -14.89
N ASN A 154 -16.52 0.17 -15.72
CA ASN A 154 -16.61 0.95 -16.94
C ASN A 154 -16.52 2.46 -16.64
N ASP A 155 -17.20 2.93 -15.58
CA ASP A 155 -17.15 4.35 -15.18
C ASP A 155 -15.74 4.79 -14.78
N ILE A 156 -15.03 3.96 -14.01
CA ILE A 156 -13.65 4.25 -13.55
C ILE A 156 -12.69 4.26 -14.72
N GLU A 157 -12.76 3.27 -15.60
CA GLU A 157 -11.92 3.21 -16.80
C GLU A 157 -12.19 4.42 -17.70
N ASN A 158 -13.46 4.71 -18.00
CA ASN A 158 -13.83 5.88 -18.81
C ASN A 158 -13.33 7.19 -18.21
N ARG A 159 -13.33 7.33 -16.88
CA ARG A 159 -12.80 8.51 -16.19
C ARG A 159 -11.27 8.57 -16.21
N ALA A 160 -10.59 7.43 -16.09
CA ALA A 160 -9.13 7.37 -16.15
C ALA A 160 -8.59 7.73 -17.54
N PHE A 161 -9.34 7.41 -18.60
CA PHE A 161 -8.99 7.75 -19.98
C PHE A 161 -9.57 9.09 -20.46
N ALA A 162 -10.42 9.74 -19.66
CA ALA A 162 -10.89 11.08 -19.96
C ALA A 162 -9.73 12.08 -19.79
N LEU A 163 -9.36 12.75 -20.88
CA LEU A 163 -8.43 13.88 -20.81
C LEU A 163 -8.98 14.91 -19.82
N PRO A 164 -8.15 15.52 -18.95
CA PRO A 164 -8.61 16.61 -18.12
C PRO A 164 -9.20 17.70 -19.03
N PRO A 165 -10.29 18.36 -18.63
CA PRO A 165 -10.81 19.48 -19.41
C PRO A 165 -9.68 20.48 -19.62
N MET A 166 -9.36 20.80 -20.89
CA MET A 166 -8.45 21.89 -21.21
C MET A 166 -9.02 23.14 -20.57
N VAL A 167 -8.38 23.61 -19.50
CA VAL A 167 -8.67 24.93 -18.95
C VAL A 167 -8.18 25.91 -20.00
N ASP A 168 -9.11 26.58 -20.70
CA ASP A 168 -8.78 27.70 -21.58
C ASP A 168 -7.96 28.71 -20.76
N SER A 169 -6.66 28.77 -21.04
CA SER A 169 -5.79 29.76 -20.44
C SER A 169 -6.29 31.15 -20.86
N PRO A 170 -6.41 32.13 -19.94
CA PRO A 170 -6.82 33.47 -20.33
C PRO A 170 -5.81 34.03 -21.33
N SER A 171 -6.29 34.37 -22.52
CA SER A 171 -5.52 34.97 -23.60
C SER A 171 -4.90 36.29 -23.11
N PHE A 172 -3.59 36.30 -22.87
CA PHE A 172 -2.83 37.53 -22.67
C PHE A 172 -2.61 38.19 -24.03
N SER A 173 -3.24 39.34 -24.24
CA SER A 173 -3.04 40.18 -25.44
C SER A 173 -1.61 40.72 -25.50
N PRO A 174 -0.91 40.66 -26.65
CA PRO A 174 0.46 41.12 -26.75
C PRO A 174 0.51 42.61 -27.10
N SER A 175 0.87 43.45 -26.13
CA SER A 175 1.38 44.79 -26.43
C SER A 175 2.44 45.16 -25.42
N TYR A 176 3.68 44.70 -25.65
CA TYR A 176 4.92 45.41 -25.28
C TYR A 176 6.12 44.59 -25.77
N SER A 177 6.88 45.13 -26.71
CA SER A 177 8.17 44.57 -27.14
C SER A 177 9.29 45.37 -26.49
N PRO A 178 10.18 44.74 -25.71
CA PRO A 178 11.55 45.21 -25.57
C PRO A 178 12.50 44.26 -26.31
N SER A 179 13.25 44.84 -27.26
CA SER A 179 14.32 44.22 -28.01
C SER A 179 15.47 43.80 -27.11
N TYR A 180 15.74 42.49 -26.99
CA TYR A 180 17.05 41.98 -26.59
C TYR A 180 17.45 40.73 -27.40
N SER A 181 18.74 40.74 -27.75
CA SER A 181 19.50 39.84 -28.62
C SER A 181 19.39 38.33 -28.28
N PRO A 182 19.50 37.40 -29.25
CA PRO A 182 19.31 35.97 -29.01
C PRO A 182 20.55 35.32 -28.39
N SER A 183 20.38 34.64 -27.27
CA SER A 183 21.26 33.58 -26.78
C SER A 183 20.40 32.34 -26.53
N PRO A 184 20.79 31.15 -27.00
CA PRO A 184 19.88 30.01 -27.03
C PRO A 184 19.95 29.19 -25.73
N ARG A 185 18.82 28.53 -25.45
CA ARG A 185 18.58 27.41 -24.52
C ARG A 185 18.07 27.77 -23.12
N SER A 186 16.76 27.84 -23.01
CA SER A 186 16.06 27.25 -21.86
C SER A 186 14.81 26.52 -22.35
N THR A 187 14.90 25.20 -22.47
CA THR A 187 13.76 24.34 -22.75
C THR A 187 13.46 23.60 -21.46
N TRP A 188 12.42 24.02 -20.75
CA TRP A 188 11.82 23.24 -19.68
C TRP A 188 10.97 22.15 -20.33
N TRP A 189 11.61 21.04 -20.67
CA TRP A 189 11.02 19.78 -21.09
C TRP A 189 11.80 18.68 -20.39
N ILE A 190 11.33 18.23 -19.22
CA ILE A 190 11.91 17.04 -18.59
C ILE A 190 11.22 15.84 -19.25
N SER A 191 11.75 15.46 -20.40
CA SER A 191 11.74 14.08 -20.86
C SER A 191 13.20 13.63 -20.78
N PRO A 192 13.58 12.71 -19.87
CA PRO A 192 14.95 12.21 -19.89
C PRO A 192 15.11 11.38 -21.16
N SER A 193 15.96 11.86 -22.08
CA SER A 193 16.43 11.01 -23.16
C SER A 193 17.31 9.91 -22.54
N PRO A 194 17.42 8.72 -23.16
CA PRO A 194 18.13 7.58 -22.57
C PRO A 194 19.67 7.76 -22.48
N GLU A 195 20.22 8.88 -22.94
CA GLU A 195 21.66 9.00 -23.21
C GLU A 195 22.49 9.33 -21.96
N ASP A 196 21.88 9.90 -20.91
CA ASP A 196 22.62 10.31 -19.69
C ASP A 196 22.88 9.15 -18.69
N TYR A 197 22.47 7.92 -19.01
CA TYR A 197 22.72 6.75 -18.14
C TYR A 197 24.12 6.14 -18.31
N ILE A 198 24.87 6.49 -19.36
CA ILE A 198 26.11 5.78 -19.73
C ILE A 198 27.34 6.22 -18.91
N GLU A 199 27.33 7.39 -18.27
CA GLU A 199 28.52 7.88 -17.54
C GLU A 199 28.56 7.55 -16.04
N PHE A 200 27.44 7.15 -15.40
CA PHE A 200 27.41 7.00 -13.94
C PHE A 200 27.71 5.57 -13.43
N PHE A 201 27.46 4.55 -14.23
CA PHE A 201 27.88 3.18 -13.94
C PHE A 201 28.50 2.60 -15.20
N GLY A 202 29.83 2.54 -15.29
CA GLY A 202 30.55 2.00 -16.45
C GLY A 202 30.32 0.50 -16.73
N ARG A 203 29.05 0.06 -16.83
CA ARG A 203 28.59 -1.30 -17.11
C ARG A 203 27.19 -1.20 -17.76
N THR A 204 27.07 -1.64 -19.01
CA THR A 204 25.78 -1.81 -19.67
C THR A 204 25.07 -3.07 -19.13
N PRO A 205 23.72 -3.09 -19.05
CA PRO A 205 22.94 -4.19 -18.43
C PRO A 205 23.02 -5.58 -19.09
N ALA A 206 23.82 -5.76 -20.14
CA ALA A 206 23.86 -6.97 -20.96
C ALA A 206 25.00 -7.94 -20.62
N GLU A 207 25.83 -7.66 -19.61
CA GLU A 207 26.95 -8.54 -19.23
C GLU A 207 26.56 -9.44 -18.04
N PRO A 208 26.60 -10.79 -18.16
CA PRO A 208 26.36 -11.68 -17.03
C PRO A 208 27.50 -11.54 -16.00
N PRO A 209 27.22 -11.70 -14.69
CA PRO A 209 28.25 -11.58 -13.68
C PRO A 209 29.33 -12.65 -13.88
N ARG A 210 30.59 -12.25 -14.01
CA ARG A 210 31.71 -13.18 -13.91
C ARG A 210 31.79 -13.66 -12.48
N ILE A 211 31.63 -14.97 -12.28
CA ILE A 211 31.95 -15.65 -11.02
C ILE A 211 33.43 -15.39 -10.76
N GLY A 212 33.73 -14.53 -9.79
CA GLY A 212 35.09 -14.32 -9.32
C GLY A 212 35.55 -15.59 -8.63
N GLU A 213 36.63 -16.17 -9.12
CA GLU A 213 37.38 -17.20 -8.40
C GLU A 213 37.76 -16.62 -7.04
N VAL A 214 37.19 -17.18 -5.97
CA VAL A 214 37.64 -16.91 -4.61
C VAL A 214 39.04 -17.50 -4.49
N PRO A 215 40.08 -16.72 -4.13
CA PRO A 215 41.36 -17.30 -3.80
C PRO A 215 41.16 -18.19 -2.57
N VAL A 216 41.37 -19.50 -2.76
CA VAL A 216 41.43 -20.45 -1.65
C VAL A 216 42.66 -20.08 -0.82
N SER A 217 42.45 -19.42 0.30
CA SER A 217 43.47 -19.32 1.34
C SER A 217 43.69 -20.74 1.89
N GLN A 218 44.80 -21.37 1.48
CA GLN A 218 45.28 -22.60 2.08
C GLN A 218 45.54 -22.39 3.58
N PRO A 219 45.11 -23.28 4.48
CA PRO A 219 45.61 -23.28 5.85
C PRO A 219 47.03 -23.88 5.89
N PRO A 220 47.92 -23.43 6.79
CA PRO A 220 49.19 -24.10 7.01
C PRO A 220 48.97 -25.45 7.71
N LEU A 221 49.42 -26.53 7.07
CA LEU A 221 49.83 -27.80 7.68
C LEU A 221 51.33 -27.63 7.99
N GLU A 222 51.95 -28.06 9.09
CA GLU A 222 51.68 -29.02 10.16
C GLU A 222 52.43 -28.53 11.41
N GLU A 223 52.05 -28.96 12.62
CA GLU A 223 53.02 -29.51 13.57
C GLU A 223 52.31 -30.30 14.69
N ASP A 224 52.67 -31.58 14.70
CA ASP A 224 52.72 -32.58 15.77
C ASP A 224 51.47 -33.14 16.47
N LEU A 225 51.37 -34.45 16.28
CA LEU A 225 50.56 -35.44 16.94
C LEU A 225 51.12 -35.69 18.36
N ILE A 226 50.30 -35.46 19.39
CA ILE A 226 50.42 -36.19 20.64
C ILE A 226 49.13 -36.99 20.81
N VAL A 227 49.28 -38.31 20.66
CA VAL A 227 48.27 -39.32 20.94
C VAL A 227 48.14 -39.40 22.47
N ASP A 228 47.02 -38.95 23.01
CA ASP A 228 46.62 -39.25 24.38
C ASP A 228 45.57 -40.37 24.32
N ASP A 229 46.01 -41.59 24.64
CA ASP A 229 45.17 -42.77 24.80
C ASP A 229 44.35 -42.63 26.09
N GLY A 230 43.06 -42.30 25.92
CA GLY A 230 42.11 -42.12 27.02
C GLY A 230 41.07 -43.25 27.13
N ASP A 231 41.52 -44.50 27.21
CA ASP A 231 40.67 -45.63 27.60
C ASP A 231 40.92 -46.02 29.06
N SER A 232 40.01 -45.65 29.98
CA SER A 232 39.77 -46.49 31.17
C SER A 232 38.45 -46.16 31.85
N TRP A 233 37.52 -47.10 31.73
CA TRP A 233 36.35 -47.24 32.59
C TRP A 233 36.78 -47.74 33.96
N THR A 234 36.39 -47.08 35.06
CA THR A 234 36.14 -47.79 36.33
C THR A 234 35.00 -47.18 37.13
N THR A 235 34.05 -48.05 37.46
CA THR A 235 33.01 -47.97 38.48
C THR A 235 33.59 -48.03 39.89
N GLY A 236 32.94 -47.40 40.87
CA GLY A 236 33.04 -47.87 42.26
C GLY A 236 32.82 -46.86 43.38
N PHE A 237 31.59 -46.91 43.93
CA PHE A 237 31.15 -46.56 45.29
C PHE A 237 31.13 -45.10 45.75
#